data_AF-B5EW28-F1
#
_entry.id   AF-B5EW28-F1
#
_cell.length_a   1.000
_cell.length_b   1.000
_cell.length_c   1.000
_cell.angle_alpha   90.00
_cell.angle_beta   90.00
_cell.angle_gamma   90.00
#
_symmetry.space_group_name_H-M   'P 1'
#
loop_
_entity.id
_entity.type
_entity.pdbx_description
1 polymer ?
#
loop_
_entity_poly.entity_id
_entity_poly.type
_entity_poly.pdbx_seq_one_letter_code
_entity_poly.pdbx_strand_id
1 'polypeptide(L)'
;MTVQAAKNFKGIISRGTWIEMSLYGRGLGVIISMENSAYESVNQLDSVGGGYVNVAFLSGHMMKGIPETLLRQGTQYGVIEGKALASENTIRDLLYGIDQREQEIKSEEEAKKIAFDKAREMITNDTCYEHLSHVEKYSGGSVVAKNIRKDLKKHFLGHKFSVKSDYYHVNVEWTDGPTVESVDAIVGKYKALTQYSPFNEVFGGVDRVSTVRQFSDAAIQKTIDTLTTIYSSNQTNLITVDNFRKGALHSVFFEECQFDDVSKLLHCELSIIPFFQKTTKAQYNSPDTHAAVLIDSISMNSFEAIIHDRHAKYLVSFSEDIAVSSTVALLKHAQCLRGSYSDQKEGFVFNLKKDAQRFQLTYS
;
A
#
# COMPACT_ATOMS: atom_id res chain seq x y z
N MET A 1 -21.70 -25.27 -32.63
CA MET A 1 -20.63 -26.23 -32.98
C MET A 1 -19.37 -25.77 -32.28
N THR A 2 -18.88 -26.54 -31.32
CA THR A 2 -17.55 -26.35 -30.72
C THR A 2 -16.54 -26.69 -31.81
N VAL A 3 -15.91 -25.67 -32.37
CA VAL A 3 -14.93 -25.86 -33.45
C VAL A 3 -13.63 -26.28 -32.78
N GLN A 4 -13.33 -27.58 -32.84
CA GLN A 4 -12.16 -28.15 -32.17
C GLN A 4 -10.94 -28.02 -33.08
N ALA A 5 -9.87 -27.40 -32.58
CA ALA A 5 -8.61 -27.31 -33.31
C ALA A 5 -8.01 -28.71 -33.54
N ALA A 6 -7.61 -28.98 -34.78
CA ALA A 6 -7.02 -30.25 -35.15
C ALA A 6 -5.58 -30.33 -34.65
N LYS A 7 -5.27 -31.43 -33.96
CA LYS A 7 -3.91 -31.79 -33.57
C LYS A 7 -3.33 -32.69 -34.66
N ASN A 8 -2.14 -32.38 -35.17
CA ASN A 8 -1.48 -33.04 -36.30
C ASN A 8 -2.11 -32.75 -37.67
N PHE A 9 -2.37 -31.47 -37.95
CA PHE A 9 -2.92 -31.03 -39.24
C PHE A 9 -2.00 -31.39 -40.41
N LYS A 10 -2.53 -32.13 -41.39
CA LYS A 10 -1.81 -32.57 -42.61
C LYS A 10 -2.17 -31.81 -43.88
N GLY A 11 -3.11 -30.86 -43.81
CA GLY A 11 -3.55 -30.10 -44.97
C GLY A 11 -2.65 -28.93 -45.34
N ILE A 12 -3.05 -28.19 -46.37
CA ILE A 12 -2.37 -26.97 -46.81
C ILE A 12 -2.68 -25.84 -45.81
N ILE A 13 -1.63 -25.19 -45.32
CA ILE A 13 -1.73 -23.96 -44.53
C ILE A 13 -1.56 -22.78 -45.49
N SER A 14 -2.45 -21.81 -45.41
CA SER A 14 -2.44 -20.64 -46.28
C SER A 14 -2.88 -19.38 -45.54
N ARG A 15 -2.70 -18.22 -46.17
CA ARG A 15 -3.29 -16.97 -45.67
C ARG A 15 -4.81 -17.12 -45.55
N GLY A 16 -5.37 -16.61 -44.46
CA GLY A 16 -6.78 -16.75 -44.13
C GLY A 16 -7.12 -18.03 -43.36
N THR A 17 -6.18 -18.97 -43.19
CA THR A 17 -6.40 -20.13 -42.33
C THR A 17 -6.59 -19.70 -40.88
N TRP A 18 -7.65 -20.23 -40.26
CA TRP A 18 -7.96 -20.00 -38.85
C TRP A 18 -7.14 -20.93 -37.97
N ILE A 19 -6.62 -20.39 -36.88
CA ILE A 19 -5.90 -21.14 -35.85
C ILE A 19 -6.48 -20.81 -34.46
N GLU A 20 -6.28 -21.71 -33.53
CA GLU A 20 -6.48 -21.47 -32.11
C GLU A 20 -5.14 -21.55 -31.38
N MET A 21 -4.93 -20.63 -30.44
CA MET A 21 -3.79 -20.65 -29.52
C MET A 21 -4.29 -20.52 -28.08
N SER A 22 -3.99 -21.52 -27.25
CA SER A 22 -4.44 -21.55 -25.85
C SER A 22 -3.52 -20.75 -24.91
N LEU A 23 -2.29 -20.43 -25.35
CA LEU A 23 -1.35 -19.61 -24.59
C LEU A 23 -1.83 -18.17 -24.42
N TYR A 24 -1.57 -17.60 -23.25
CA TYR A 24 -1.80 -16.19 -22.90
C TYR A 24 -3.23 -15.68 -23.17
N GLY A 25 -4.22 -16.59 -23.16
CA GLY A 25 -5.62 -16.26 -23.44
C GLY A 25 -5.84 -15.69 -24.85
N ARG A 26 -4.97 -16.04 -25.81
CA ARG A 26 -4.97 -15.42 -27.15
C ARG A 26 -6.13 -15.88 -28.02
N GLY A 27 -6.52 -17.14 -27.88
CA GLY A 27 -7.70 -17.71 -28.50
C GLY A 27 -7.55 -17.82 -30.01
N LEU A 28 -8.61 -17.45 -30.72
CA LEU A 28 -8.71 -17.63 -32.16
C LEU A 28 -7.96 -16.55 -32.93
N GLY A 29 -7.23 -16.94 -33.98
CA GLY A 29 -6.53 -16.03 -34.88
C GLY A 29 -6.52 -16.50 -36.32
N VAL A 30 -6.02 -15.64 -37.19
CA VAL A 30 -5.96 -15.83 -38.64
C VAL A 30 -4.53 -15.63 -39.12
N ILE A 31 -4.05 -16.54 -39.96
CA ILE A 31 -2.76 -16.39 -40.63
C ILE A 31 -2.86 -15.27 -41.67
N ILE A 32 -2.04 -14.22 -41.50
CA ILE A 32 -2.07 -13.02 -42.35
C ILE A 32 -0.94 -13.00 -43.38
N SER A 33 0.20 -13.61 -43.06
CA SER A 33 1.35 -13.74 -43.94
C SER A 33 2.20 -14.93 -43.52
N MET A 34 3.04 -15.38 -44.44
CA MET A 34 3.90 -16.53 -44.26
C MET A 34 5.27 -16.21 -44.88
N GLU A 35 6.33 -16.54 -44.15
CA GLU A 35 7.73 -16.24 -44.47
C GLU A 35 8.48 -17.58 -44.64
N ASN A 36 9.35 -17.68 -45.65
CA ASN A 36 10.08 -18.89 -46.08
C ASN A 36 9.16 -20.04 -46.57
N SER A 37 8.99 -20.08 -47.89
CA SER A 37 8.05 -20.91 -48.63
C SER A 37 8.53 -22.35 -48.89
N ALA A 38 7.85 -23.34 -48.29
CA ALA A 38 7.72 -24.66 -48.89
C ALA A 38 6.31 -25.17 -48.55
N TYR A 39 5.36 -24.89 -49.44
CA TYR A 39 3.93 -25.12 -49.25
C TYR A 39 3.48 -26.33 -50.07
N GLU A 40 3.58 -27.53 -49.48
CA GLU A 40 2.73 -28.69 -49.76
C GLU A 40 3.19 -29.86 -48.87
N SER A 41 2.24 -30.58 -48.26
CA SER A 41 2.57 -31.88 -47.65
C SER A 41 2.79 -32.89 -48.78
N VAL A 42 4.04 -33.19 -49.11
CA VAL A 42 4.35 -34.29 -50.03
C VAL A 42 4.51 -35.56 -49.21
N ASN A 43 3.72 -36.59 -49.54
CA ASN A 43 3.72 -37.92 -48.93
C ASN A 43 4.97 -38.76 -49.29
N GLN A 44 6.16 -38.16 -49.43
CA GLN A 44 7.39 -38.91 -49.71
C GLN A 44 8.56 -38.29 -48.95
N LEU A 45 9.42 -39.20 -48.47
CA LEU A 45 10.56 -38.94 -47.60
C LEU A 45 11.39 -37.72 -48.07
N ASP A 46 11.92 -36.98 -47.09
CA ASP A 46 13.06 -36.04 -47.20
C ASP A 46 12.79 -34.54 -47.53
N SER A 47 11.84 -33.89 -46.86
CA SER A 47 11.89 -32.42 -46.68
C SER A 47 11.18 -31.95 -45.40
N VAL A 48 11.93 -31.30 -44.49
CA VAL A 48 11.38 -30.58 -43.33
C VAL A 48 10.94 -29.20 -43.80
N GLY A 49 9.64 -29.03 -44.06
CA GLY A 49 9.04 -27.70 -44.23
C GLY A 49 9.21 -26.88 -42.93
N GLY A 50 9.76 -25.67 -43.05
CA GLY A 50 10.20 -24.86 -41.90
C GLY A 50 9.94 -23.37 -42.10
N GLY A 51 8.72 -23.02 -42.52
CA GLY A 51 8.28 -21.64 -42.66
C GLY A 51 7.84 -21.01 -41.33
N TYR A 52 7.76 -19.68 -41.32
CA TYR A 52 7.18 -18.91 -40.23
C TYR A 52 5.88 -18.27 -40.67
N VAL A 53 4.92 -18.13 -39.76
CA VAL A 53 3.67 -17.45 -40.04
C VAL A 53 3.43 -16.31 -39.07
N ASN A 54 2.78 -15.28 -39.57
CA ASN A 54 2.30 -14.16 -38.77
C ASN A 54 0.79 -14.33 -38.61
N VAL A 55 0.31 -14.13 -37.39
CA VAL A 55 -1.09 -14.37 -37.01
C VAL A 55 -1.66 -13.12 -36.37
N ALA A 56 -2.83 -12.71 -36.85
CA ALA A 56 -3.67 -11.70 -36.21
C ALA A 56 -4.76 -12.39 -35.39
N PHE A 57 -4.80 -12.15 -34.09
CA PHE A 57 -5.78 -12.76 -33.18
C PHE A 57 -7.00 -11.87 -33.01
N LEU A 58 -8.17 -12.48 -32.78
CA LEU A 58 -9.39 -11.75 -32.41
C LEU A 58 -9.24 -10.98 -31.09
N SER A 59 -8.27 -11.35 -30.25
CA SER A 59 -7.92 -10.60 -29.04
C SER A 59 -7.24 -9.25 -29.31
N GLY A 60 -7.06 -8.85 -30.57
CA GLY A 60 -6.39 -7.59 -30.92
C GLY A 60 -4.88 -7.65 -30.79
N HIS A 61 -4.30 -8.85 -30.84
CA HIS A 61 -2.85 -9.07 -30.78
C HIS A 61 -2.33 -9.62 -32.11
N MET A 62 -1.14 -9.17 -32.50
CA MET A 62 -0.36 -9.79 -33.56
C MET A 62 0.77 -10.62 -32.96
N MET A 63 1.00 -11.79 -33.52
CA MET A 63 2.20 -12.56 -33.27
C MET A 63 2.91 -12.81 -34.58
N LYS A 64 4.20 -12.48 -34.62
CA LYS A 64 5.05 -12.66 -35.79
C LYS A 64 6.01 -13.83 -35.58
N GLY A 65 6.39 -14.50 -36.66
CA GLY A 65 7.42 -15.52 -36.60
C GLY A 65 7.01 -16.81 -35.88
N ILE A 66 5.75 -17.24 -35.97
CA ILE A 66 5.33 -18.53 -35.41
C ILE A 66 5.82 -19.64 -36.34
N PRO A 67 6.64 -20.62 -35.89
CA PRO A 67 7.02 -21.75 -36.71
C PRO A 67 5.79 -22.54 -37.17
N GLU A 68 5.70 -22.85 -38.46
CA GLU A 68 4.59 -23.60 -39.05
C GLU A 68 4.41 -24.98 -38.40
N THR A 69 5.53 -25.61 -37.99
CA THR A 69 5.55 -26.89 -37.28
C THR A 69 4.78 -26.84 -35.96
N LEU A 70 4.78 -25.70 -35.25
CA LEU A 70 3.98 -25.52 -34.05
C LEU A 70 2.49 -25.51 -34.36
N LEU A 71 2.06 -24.94 -35.50
CA LEU A 71 0.65 -24.98 -35.88
C LEU A 71 0.16 -26.39 -36.23
N ARG A 72 1.05 -27.24 -36.76
CA ARG A 72 0.71 -28.62 -37.10
C ARG A 72 0.70 -29.54 -35.89
N GLN A 73 1.75 -29.50 -35.08
CA GLN A 73 2.02 -30.52 -34.05
C GLN A 73 2.10 -29.96 -32.62
N GLY A 74 2.04 -28.64 -32.46
CA GLY A 74 2.17 -27.99 -31.16
C GLY A 74 1.01 -28.30 -30.23
N THR A 75 1.29 -28.58 -28.96
CA THR A 75 0.26 -28.86 -27.95
C THR A 75 -0.67 -27.68 -27.69
N GLN A 76 -0.18 -26.46 -27.91
CA GLN A 76 -0.84 -25.19 -27.55
C GLN A 76 -1.38 -24.44 -28.77
N TYR A 77 -1.24 -25.00 -29.96
CA TYR A 77 -1.66 -24.44 -31.23
C TYR A 77 -2.51 -25.48 -31.96
N GLY A 78 -3.41 -25.02 -32.82
CA GLY A 78 -4.04 -25.94 -33.76
C GLY A 78 -4.77 -25.21 -34.88
N VAL A 79 -4.78 -25.82 -36.05
CA VAL A 79 -5.52 -25.33 -37.21
C VAL A 79 -7.00 -25.70 -37.03
N ILE A 80 -7.87 -24.77 -37.36
CA ILE A 80 -9.31 -24.98 -37.32
C ILE A 80 -9.77 -25.64 -38.63
N GLU A 81 -10.09 -26.94 -38.56
CA GLU A 81 -10.58 -27.69 -39.72
C GLU A 81 -12.06 -27.40 -40.02
N GLY A 82 -12.44 -27.49 -41.31
CA GLY A 82 -13.82 -27.33 -41.77
C GLY A 82 -14.35 -25.89 -41.77
N LYS A 83 -13.56 -24.91 -41.30
CA LYS A 83 -13.91 -23.48 -41.38
C LYS A 83 -13.38 -22.88 -42.68
N ALA A 84 -14.23 -22.13 -43.37
CA ALA A 84 -13.83 -21.37 -44.56
C ALA A 84 -12.69 -20.39 -44.22
N LEU A 85 -11.80 -20.16 -45.18
CA LEU A 85 -10.73 -19.16 -45.05
C LEU A 85 -11.34 -17.79 -44.71
N ALA A 86 -10.67 -17.05 -43.83
CA ALA A 86 -11.05 -15.69 -43.52
C ALA A 86 -11.00 -14.84 -44.79
N SER A 87 -12.02 -14.00 -44.98
CA SER A 87 -12.06 -13.07 -46.11
C SER A 87 -10.96 -12.00 -45.96
N GLU A 88 -10.57 -11.40 -47.09
CA GLU A 88 -9.64 -10.27 -47.06
C GLU A 88 -10.17 -9.09 -46.22
N ASN A 89 -11.49 -8.89 -46.18
CA ASN A 89 -12.10 -7.88 -45.30
C ASN A 89 -11.89 -8.23 -43.83
N THR A 90 -12.11 -9.49 -43.45
CA THR A 90 -11.86 -9.97 -42.07
C THR A 90 -10.40 -9.78 -41.66
N ILE A 91 -9.45 -10.07 -42.56
CA ILE A 91 -8.02 -9.84 -42.29
C ILE A 91 -7.73 -8.35 -42.13
N ARG A 92 -8.27 -7.49 -42.98
CA ARG A 92 -8.12 -6.03 -42.87
C ARG A 92 -8.67 -5.49 -41.55
N ASP A 93 -9.87 -5.92 -41.16
CA ASP A 93 -10.53 -5.47 -39.92
C ASP A 93 -9.70 -5.87 -38.68
N LEU A 94 -9.15 -7.09 -38.67
CA LEU A 94 -8.25 -7.56 -37.62
C LEU A 94 -6.98 -6.72 -37.53
N LEU A 95 -6.34 -6.46 -38.67
CA LEU A 95 -5.13 -5.63 -38.73
C LEU A 95 -5.39 -4.19 -38.29
N TYR A 96 -6.53 -3.62 -38.70
CA TYR A 96 -6.94 -2.29 -38.27
C TYR A 96 -7.15 -2.22 -36.76
N GLY A 97 -7.85 -3.19 -36.18
CA GLY A 97 -8.06 -3.25 -34.71
C GLY A 97 -6.75 -3.41 -33.93
N ILE A 98 -5.79 -4.17 -34.45
CA ILE A 98 -4.45 -4.30 -33.85
C ILE A 98 -3.71 -2.96 -33.88
N ASP A 99 -3.71 -2.27 -35.02
CA ASP A 99 -3.04 -0.96 -35.16
C ASP A 99 -3.66 0.11 -34.24
N GLN A 100 -4.99 0.16 -34.14
CA GLN A 100 -5.67 1.05 -33.20
C GLN A 100 -5.25 0.77 -31.75
N ARG A 101 -5.22 -0.50 -31.34
CA ARG A 101 -4.78 -0.89 -29.99
C ARG A 101 -3.31 -0.54 -29.74
N GLU A 102 -2.43 -0.74 -30.72
CA GLU A 102 -1.02 -0.35 -30.60
C GLU A 102 -0.87 1.18 -30.47
N GLN A 103 -1.67 1.96 -31.20
CA GLN A 103 -1.71 3.42 -31.09
C GLN A 103 -2.25 3.86 -29.71
N GLU A 104 -3.31 3.23 -29.22
CA GLU A 104 -3.85 3.47 -27.88
C GLU A 104 -2.78 3.20 -26.80
N ILE A 105 -2.14 2.04 -26.83
CA ILE A 105 -1.08 1.68 -25.87
C ILE A 105 0.06 2.70 -25.91
N LYS A 106 0.54 3.07 -27.11
CA LYS A 106 1.60 4.09 -27.25
C LYS A 106 1.14 5.44 -26.70
N SER A 107 -0.08 5.87 -27.02
CA SER A 107 -0.63 7.14 -26.52
C SER A 107 -0.79 7.14 -25.00
N GLU A 108 -1.17 6.00 -24.40
CA GLU A 108 -1.24 5.85 -22.95
C GLU A 108 0.14 5.88 -22.30
N GLU A 109 1.13 5.21 -22.90
CA GLU A 109 2.52 5.23 -22.43
C GLU A 109 3.12 6.64 -22.51
N GLU A 110 2.88 7.36 -23.61
CA GLU A 110 3.26 8.75 -23.79
C GLU A 110 2.55 9.66 -22.77
N ALA A 111 1.24 9.50 -22.58
CA ALA A 111 0.49 10.25 -21.58
C ALA A 111 0.98 9.99 -20.16
N LYS A 112 1.29 8.73 -19.81
CA LYS A 112 1.89 8.36 -18.52
C LYS A 112 3.26 9.01 -18.35
N LYS A 113 4.09 9.01 -19.39
CA LYS A 113 5.41 9.64 -19.37
C LYS A 113 5.32 11.16 -19.18
N ILE A 114 4.44 11.83 -19.94
CA ILE A 114 4.21 13.27 -19.82
C ILE A 114 3.70 13.63 -18.42
N ALA A 115 2.75 12.86 -17.88
CA ALA A 115 2.23 13.07 -16.53
C ALA A 115 3.32 12.87 -15.47
N PHE A 116 4.18 11.87 -15.65
CA PHE A 116 5.31 11.59 -14.77
C PHE A 116 6.33 12.74 -14.79
N ASP A 117 6.74 13.20 -15.96
CA ASP A 117 7.70 14.30 -16.14
C ASP A 117 7.16 15.61 -15.54
N LYS A 118 5.87 15.90 -15.75
CA LYS A 118 5.21 17.07 -15.16
C LYS A 118 5.16 16.99 -13.63
N ALA A 119 4.78 15.83 -13.07
CA ALA A 119 4.76 15.64 -11.62
C ALA A 119 6.16 15.77 -11.01
N ARG A 120 7.18 15.28 -11.72
CA ARG A 120 8.58 15.46 -11.32
C ARG A 120 8.97 16.93 -11.28
N GLU A 121 8.66 17.69 -12.32
CA GLU A 121 8.96 19.13 -12.37
C GLU A 121 8.27 19.90 -11.23
N MET A 122 7.00 19.58 -10.96
CA MET A 122 6.26 20.17 -9.84
C MET A 122 6.96 19.88 -8.50
N ILE A 123 7.33 18.63 -8.22
CA ILE A 123 8.01 18.23 -6.98
C ILE A 123 9.39 18.86 -6.86
N THR A 124 10.12 18.99 -7.98
CA THR A 124 11.46 19.59 -8.02
C THR A 124 11.44 21.05 -7.57
N ASN A 125 10.38 21.79 -7.93
CA ASN A 125 10.24 23.21 -7.65
C ASN A 125 9.37 23.51 -6.41
N ASP A 126 8.91 22.48 -5.70
CA ASP A 126 8.03 22.64 -4.55
C ASP A 126 8.84 23.07 -3.32
N THR A 127 8.50 24.23 -2.77
CA THR A 127 9.16 24.80 -1.59
C THR A 127 9.00 23.93 -0.36
N CYS A 128 7.99 23.05 -0.30
CA CYS A 128 7.84 22.13 0.82
C CYS A 128 9.01 21.14 0.96
N TYR A 129 9.78 20.90 -0.13
CA TYR A 129 10.94 20.01 -0.19
C TYR A 129 12.30 20.71 -0.28
N GLU A 130 12.37 22.04 -0.13
CA GLU A 130 13.61 22.82 -0.29
C GLU A 130 14.75 22.35 0.65
N HIS A 131 14.42 21.79 1.81
CA HIS A 131 15.41 21.26 2.75
C HIS A 131 16.02 19.93 2.27
N LEU A 132 15.39 19.21 1.34
CA LEU A 132 15.86 17.93 0.82
C LEU A 132 16.97 18.12 -0.22
N SER A 133 17.85 17.12 -0.32
CA SER A 133 18.90 17.10 -1.33
C SER A 133 18.47 16.28 -2.53
N HIS A 134 18.67 16.82 -3.72
CA HIS A 134 18.49 16.08 -4.97
C HIS A 134 19.50 14.94 -5.03
N VAL A 135 19.10 13.85 -5.66
CA VAL A 135 19.93 12.65 -5.78
C VAL A 135 20.13 12.28 -7.23
N GLU A 136 21.25 11.62 -7.52
CA GLU A 136 21.43 10.94 -8.80
C GLU A 136 20.58 9.66 -8.84
N LYS A 137 20.19 9.25 -10.06
CA LYS A 137 19.39 8.05 -10.27
C LYS A 137 20.08 6.83 -9.65
N TYR A 138 19.34 6.02 -8.89
CA TYR A 138 19.84 4.86 -8.12
C TYR A 138 20.77 5.19 -6.95
N SER A 139 20.59 6.34 -6.31
CA SER A 139 21.26 6.62 -5.04
C SER A 139 20.91 5.54 -4.01
N GLY A 140 21.90 4.78 -3.53
CA GLY A 140 21.69 3.76 -2.51
C GLY A 140 21.12 4.33 -1.21
N GLY A 141 20.62 3.46 -0.33
CA GLY A 141 19.88 3.87 0.88
C GLY A 141 20.60 4.86 1.82
N SER A 142 21.92 5.03 1.72
CA SER A 142 22.66 6.03 2.50
C SER A 142 22.30 7.48 2.17
N VAL A 143 21.98 7.77 0.89
CA VAL A 143 21.57 9.10 0.44
C VAL A 143 20.11 9.36 0.86
N VAL A 144 19.25 8.37 0.65
CA VAL A 144 17.84 8.40 1.08
C VAL A 144 17.74 8.62 2.59
N ALA A 145 18.55 7.93 3.39
CA ALA A 145 18.60 8.11 4.84
C ALA A 145 18.99 9.53 5.26
N LYS A 146 19.83 10.24 4.49
CA LYS A 146 20.12 11.66 4.77
C LYS A 146 18.89 12.53 4.56
N ASN A 147 18.16 12.33 3.46
CA ASN A 147 16.93 13.05 3.18
C ASN A 147 15.85 12.77 4.23
N ILE A 148 15.67 11.50 4.62
CA ILE A 148 14.77 11.10 5.71
C ILE A 148 15.13 11.83 7.01
N ARG A 149 16.41 11.90 7.40
CA ARG A 149 16.82 12.65 8.61
C ARG A 149 16.45 14.13 8.54
N LYS A 150 16.58 14.76 7.38
CA LYS A 150 16.22 16.18 7.21
C LYS A 150 14.71 16.38 7.31
N ASP A 151 13.94 15.51 6.66
CA ASP A 151 12.48 15.51 6.74
C ASP A 151 11.99 15.34 8.18
N LEU A 152 12.50 14.34 8.89
CA LEU A 152 12.14 14.10 10.28
C LEU A 152 12.52 15.27 11.20
N LYS A 153 13.68 15.89 10.97
CA LYS A 153 14.11 17.07 11.73
C LYS A 153 13.20 18.28 11.51
N LYS A 154 12.70 18.48 10.29
CA LYS A 154 11.76 19.55 9.95
C LYS A 154 10.41 19.36 10.64
N HIS A 155 9.87 18.15 10.62
CA HIS A 155 8.52 17.88 11.13
C HIS A 155 8.47 17.57 12.63
N PHE A 156 9.56 17.07 13.22
CA PHE A 156 9.64 16.63 14.61
C PHE A 156 10.82 17.27 15.33
N LEU A 157 10.75 18.60 15.50
CA LEU A 157 11.78 19.37 16.19
C LEU A 157 12.01 18.85 17.61
N GLY A 158 13.28 18.85 18.04
CA GLY A 158 13.66 18.38 19.39
C GLY A 158 13.66 16.86 19.60
N HIS A 159 13.36 16.06 18.57
CA HIS A 159 13.33 14.61 18.67
C HIS A 159 14.53 13.97 17.98
N LYS A 160 15.14 12.98 18.64
CA LYS A 160 16.30 12.27 18.11
C LYS A 160 15.84 10.99 17.41
N PHE A 161 16.06 10.94 16.10
CA PHE A 161 15.87 9.75 15.29
C PHE A 161 17.20 9.06 14.99
N SER A 162 17.23 7.75 15.14
CA SER A 162 18.27 6.85 14.65
C SER A 162 17.83 6.33 13.29
N VAL A 163 18.43 6.85 12.21
CA VAL A 163 18.14 6.40 10.84
C VAL A 163 19.34 5.60 10.34
N LYS A 164 19.15 4.30 10.17
CA LYS A 164 20.14 3.34 9.64
C LYS A 164 19.71 2.90 8.25
N SER A 165 20.67 2.59 7.39
CA SER A 165 20.39 2.18 6.01
C SER A 165 21.34 1.10 5.55
N ASP A 166 20.83 0.17 4.76
CA ASP A 166 21.61 -0.59 3.81
C ASP A 166 21.35 -0.06 2.39
N TYR A 167 21.61 -0.85 1.35
CA TYR A 167 21.40 -0.42 -0.03
C TYR A 167 19.91 -0.33 -0.40
N TYR A 168 19.07 -1.24 0.09
CA TYR A 168 17.65 -1.42 -0.30
C TYR A 168 16.66 -1.05 0.81
N HIS A 169 17.14 -0.84 2.03
CA HIS A 169 16.33 -0.69 3.23
C HIS A 169 16.81 0.46 4.10
N VAL A 170 15.84 1.19 4.65
CA VAL A 170 16.08 2.19 5.69
C VAL A 170 15.24 1.85 6.93
N ASN A 171 15.88 1.87 8.08
CA ASN A 171 15.25 1.66 9.38
C ASN A 171 15.32 2.95 10.21
N VAL A 172 14.17 3.42 10.67
CA VAL A 172 14.00 4.64 11.45
C VAL A 172 13.55 4.26 12.85
N GLU A 173 14.41 4.49 13.83
CA GLU A 173 14.16 4.16 15.23
C GLU A 173 14.16 5.45 16.05
N TRP A 174 13.25 5.57 17.02
CA TRP A 174 13.28 6.65 17.99
C TRP A 174 12.68 6.19 19.32
N THR A 175 12.97 6.95 20.37
CA THR A 175 12.42 6.71 21.70
C THR A 175 11.40 7.80 22.01
N ASP A 176 10.23 7.41 22.52
CA ASP A 176 9.14 8.30 22.90
C ASP A 176 8.66 9.16 21.71
N GLY A 177 8.06 10.33 21.95
CA GLY A 177 7.79 11.35 20.93
C GLY A 177 6.63 11.01 19.98
N PRO A 178 6.75 11.32 18.67
CA PRO A 178 5.68 11.14 17.70
C PRO A 178 5.26 9.68 17.54
N THR A 179 4.01 9.45 17.14
CA THR A 179 3.47 8.10 16.89
C THR A 179 4.08 7.49 15.62
N VAL A 180 4.07 6.16 15.53
CA VAL A 180 4.55 5.44 14.33
C VAL A 180 3.81 5.93 13.08
N GLU A 181 2.49 6.09 13.18
CA GLU A 181 1.66 6.55 12.06
C GLU A 181 2.08 7.94 11.56
N SER A 182 2.39 8.87 12.46
CA SER A 182 2.84 10.21 12.08
C SER A 182 4.21 10.19 11.40
N VAL A 183 5.12 9.30 11.83
CA VAL A 183 6.43 9.14 11.20
C VAL A 183 6.29 8.45 9.84
N ASP A 184 5.47 7.40 9.74
CA ASP A 184 5.17 6.68 8.49
C ASP A 184 4.59 7.60 7.42
N ALA A 185 3.71 8.54 7.80
CA ALA A 185 3.17 9.54 6.89
C ALA A 185 4.26 10.40 6.24
N ILE A 186 5.36 10.67 6.95
CA ILE A 186 6.51 11.43 6.43
C ILE A 186 7.43 10.54 5.59
N VAL A 187 7.79 9.36 6.10
CA VAL A 187 8.85 8.54 5.48
C VAL A 187 8.33 7.62 4.36
N GLY A 188 7.02 7.39 4.28
CA GLY A 188 6.40 6.47 3.32
C GLY A 188 6.68 6.83 1.86
N LYS A 189 6.79 8.13 1.54
CA LYS A 189 7.12 8.61 0.18
C LYS A 189 8.50 8.17 -0.34
N TYR A 190 9.41 7.76 0.55
CA TYR A 190 10.72 7.22 0.17
C TYR A 190 10.70 5.73 -0.20
N LYS A 191 9.56 5.05 -0.05
CA LYS A 191 9.42 3.65 -0.44
C LYS A 191 9.20 3.54 -1.96
N ALA A 192 10.20 3.04 -2.67
CA ALA A 192 10.11 2.68 -4.08
C ALA A 192 9.71 1.20 -4.17
N LEU A 193 8.50 0.90 -4.65
CA LEU A 193 8.08 -0.47 -4.93
C LEU A 193 8.63 -0.92 -6.30
N THR A 194 7.85 -1.65 -7.09
CA THR A 194 8.20 -2.10 -8.45
C THR A 194 8.42 -0.96 -9.45
N GLN A 195 7.98 0.27 -9.14
CA GLN A 195 8.14 1.46 -9.98
C GLN A 195 8.52 2.66 -9.11
N TYR A 196 9.50 3.44 -9.59
CA TYR A 196 9.89 4.71 -8.96
C TYR A 196 8.79 5.75 -9.17
N SER A 197 8.43 6.46 -8.10
CA SER A 197 7.57 7.65 -8.22
C SER A 197 8.37 8.87 -8.69
N PRO A 198 7.71 9.94 -9.17
CA PRO A 198 8.39 11.20 -9.48
C PRO A 198 9.18 11.76 -8.29
N PHE A 199 8.67 11.61 -7.06
CA PHE A 199 9.39 11.98 -5.84
C PHE A 199 10.70 11.20 -5.68
N ASN A 200 10.66 9.88 -5.93
CA ASN A 200 11.84 9.02 -5.78
C ASN A 200 12.91 9.29 -6.84
N GLU A 201 12.54 9.79 -8.02
CA GLU A 201 13.52 10.19 -9.02
C GLU A 201 14.30 11.45 -8.60
N VAL A 202 13.66 12.38 -7.87
CA VAL A 202 14.29 13.63 -7.43
C VAL A 202 15.07 13.46 -6.13
N PHE A 203 14.47 12.83 -5.12
CA PHE A 203 15.01 12.78 -3.75
C PHE A 203 15.43 11.38 -3.28
N GLY A 204 15.27 10.39 -4.15
CA GLY A 204 15.67 9.01 -3.92
C GLY A 204 14.54 8.14 -3.36
N GLY A 205 14.73 6.83 -3.49
CA GLY A 205 13.82 5.83 -2.95
C GLY A 205 14.52 4.51 -2.67
N VAL A 206 13.97 3.74 -1.74
CA VAL A 206 14.45 2.41 -1.33
C VAL A 206 13.29 1.42 -1.31
N ASP A 207 13.58 0.13 -1.49
CA ASP A 207 12.57 -0.93 -1.52
C ASP A 207 11.70 -0.98 -0.26
N ARG A 208 12.33 -0.73 0.90
CA ARG A 208 11.63 -0.76 2.20
C ARG A 208 12.09 0.36 3.12
N VAL A 209 11.11 1.00 3.75
CA VAL A 209 11.31 1.83 4.92
C VAL A 209 10.57 1.18 6.07
N SER A 210 11.22 1.08 7.22
CA SER A 210 10.67 0.54 8.46
C SER A 210 10.83 1.56 9.58
N THR A 211 9.84 1.59 10.46
CA THR A 211 9.76 2.52 11.58
C THR A 211 9.54 1.73 12.87
N VAL A 212 10.31 2.08 13.90
CA VAL A 212 10.21 1.43 15.21
C VAL A 212 10.25 2.50 16.29
N ARG A 213 9.13 2.65 16.99
CA ARG A 213 9.04 3.49 18.19
C ARG A 213 9.32 2.64 19.42
N GLN A 214 10.32 3.03 20.20
CA GLN A 214 10.59 2.48 21.52
C GLN A 214 10.00 3.40 22.58
N PHE A 215 9.55 2.84 23.69
CA PHE A 215 9.03 3.62 24.83
C PHE A 215 10.08 3.68 25.93
N SER A 216 10.23 4.82 26.61
CA SER A 216 11.04 4.92 27.82
C SER A 216 10.34 4.30 29.02
N ASP A 217 11.12 3.97 30.04
CA ASP A 217 10.58 3.44 31.31
C ASP A 217 9.65 4.46 31.98
N ALA A 218 9.93 5.76 31.83
CA ALA A 218 9.06 6.82 32.34
C ALA A 218 7.70 6.86 31.62
N ALA A 219 7.66 6.67 30.30
CA ALA A 219 6.41 6.60 29.54
C ALA A 219 5.60 5.35 29.93
N ILE A 220 6.27 4.20 30.06
CA ILE A 220 5.64 2.95 30.50
C ILE A 220 5.07 3.12 31.91
N GLN A 221 5.85 3.64 32.85
CA GLN A 221 5.40 3.85 34.24
C GLN A 221 4.20 4.78 34.31
N LYS A 222 4.23 5.92 33.60
CA LYS A 222 3.09 6.85 33.54
C LYS A 222 1.82 6.15 33.03
N THR A 223 1.96 5.27 32.03
CA THR A 223 0.84 4.51 31.48
C THR A 223 0.33 3.48 32.48
N ILE A 224 1.22 2.78 33.19
CA ILE A 224 0.87 1.88 34.30
C ILE A 224 0.09 2.64 35.38
N ASP A 225 0.59 3.80 35.82
CA ASP A 225 -0.05 4.62 36.87
C ASP A 225 -1.47 5.06 36.43
N THR A 226 -1.61 5.43 35.15
CA THR A 226 -2.90 5.83 34.57
C THR A 226 -3.87 4.65 34.56
N LEU A 227 -3.44 3.48 34.05
CA LEU A 227 -4.30 2.30 33.97
C LEU A 227 -4.68 1.78 35.36
N THR A 228 -3.77 1.78 36.32
CA THR A 228 -4.04 1.36 37.71
C THR A 228 -4.90 2.34 38.49
N THR A 229 -4.99 3.59 38.04
CA THR A 229 -5.97 4.57 38.56
C THR A 229 -7.38 4.29 38.03
N ILE A 230 -7.49 3.86 36.78
CA ILE A 230 -8.78 3.63 36.10
C ILE A 230 -9.36 2.26 36.48
N TYR A 231 -8.52 1.23 36.47
CA TYR A 231 -8.91 -0.16 36.63
C TYR A 231 -8.36 -0.77 37.91
N SER A 232 -9.13 -1.66 38.53
CA SER A 232 -8.73 -2.34 39.75
C SER A 232 -8.04 -3.66 39.39
N SER A 233 -6.95 -3.97 40.10
CA SER A 233 -6.26 -5.26 39.96
C SER A 233 -5.81 -5.76 41.33
N ASN A 234 -5.99 -7.05 41.56
CA ASN A 234 -5.42 -7.74 42.72
C ASN A 234 -3.94 -8.12 42.51
N GLN A 235 -3.39 -7.82 41.33
CA GLN A 235 -2.03 -8.17 40.91
C GLN A 235 -1.17 -6.92 40.65
N THR A 236 -1.45 -5.81 41.33
CA THR A 236 -0.72 -4.53 41.17
C THR A 236 0.79 -4.67 41.34
N ASN A 237 1.23 -5.57 42.21
CA ASN A 237 2.63 -5.90 42.43
C ASN A 237 3.32 -6.51 41.19
N LEU A 238 2.56 -7.15 40.30
CA LEU A 238 3.08 -7.69 39.04
C LEU A 238 3.15 -6.63 37.93
N ILE A 239 2.31 -5.60 37.97
CA ILE A 239 2.22 -4.55 36.94
C ILE A 239 3.37 -3.55 37.11
N THR A 240 4.55 -3.94 36.66
CA THR A 240 5.77 -3.12 36.73
C THR A 240 6.41 -2.95 35.35
N VAL A 241 7.24 -1.91 35.21
CA VAL A 241 8.00 -1.65 33.97
C VAL A 241 8.88 -2.85 33.59
N ASP A 242 9.57 -3.46 34.56
CA ASP A 242 10.45 -4.61 34.31
C ASP A 242 9.68 -5.84 33.80
N ASN A 243 8.54 -6.15 34.41
CA ASN A 243 7.68 -7.24 33.94
C ASN A 243 7.08 -6.97 32.56
N PHE A 244 6.73 -5.72 32.25
CA PHE A 244 6.31 -5.34 30.90
C PHE A 244 7.42 -5.57 29.87
N ARG A 245 8.66 -5.13 30.15
CA ARG A 245 9.82 -5.33 29.26
C ARG A 245 10.14 -6.81 29.00
N LYS A 246 9.94 -7.66 30.00
CA LYS A 246 10.13 -9.11 29.91
C LYS A 246 8.95 -9.82 29.23
N GLY A 247 7.88 -9.10 28.87
CA GLY A 247 6.66 -9.67 28.32
C GLY A 247 5.84 -10.48 29.33
N ALA A 248 6.12 -10.37 30.63
CA ALA A 248 5.50 -11.19 31.68
C ALA A 248 4.05 -10.80 31.99
N LEU A 249 3.55 -9.69 31.43
CA LEU A 249 2.19 -9.18 31.69
C LEU A 249 1.10 -9.79 30.79
N HIS A 250 1.44 -10.72 29.90
CA HIS A 250 0.50 -11.34 28.94
C HIS A 250 -0.58 -12.24 29.61
N SER A 251 -0.44 -12.51 30.90
CA SER A 251 -1.38 -13.32 31.71
C SER A 251 -1.95 -12.58 32.91
N VAL A 252 -1.63 -11.28 33.01
CA VAL A 252 -2.15 -10.39 34.05
C VAL A 252 -3.33 -9.64 33.47
N PHE A 253 -4.42 -9.54 34.22
CA PHE A 253 -5.66 -8.88 33.78
C PHE A 253 -6.13 -7.88 34.84
N PHE A 254 -6.81 -6.83 34.38
CA PHE A 254 -7.65 -6.01 35.25
C PHE A 254 -9.00 -6.72 35.43
N GLU A 255 -9.62 -6.58 36.61
CA GLU A 255 -10.87 -7.28 36.94
C GLU A 255 -12.00 -6.95 35.96
N GLU A 256 -12.01 -5.70 35.46
CA GLU A 256 -13.02 -5.18 34.55
C GLU A 256 -12.69 -5.41 33.06
N CYS A 257 -11.46 -5.83 32.75
CA CYS A 257 -10.98 -6.03 31.38
C CYS A 257 -10.50 -7.47 31.16
N GLN A 258 -11.33 -8.46 31.49
CA GLN A 258 -10.96 -9.89 31.41
C GLN A 258 -10.64 -10.40 30.00
N PHE A 259 -10.91 -9.62 28.96
CA PHE A 259 -10.66 -10.00 27.56
C PHE A 259 -9.33 -9.47 27.00
N ASP A 260 -8.71 -8.48 27.65
CA ASP A 260 -7.45 -7.90 27.21
C ASP A 260 -6.45 -7.92 28.37
N ASP A 261 -5.34 -8.64 28.19
CA ASP A 261 -4.27 -8.65 29.17
C ASP A 261 -3.61 -7.27 29.31
N VAL A 262 -2.96 -7.04 30.46
CA VAL A 262 -2.33 -5.76 30.79
C VAL A 262 -1.24 -5.39 29.77
N SER A 263 -0.53 -6.37 29.20
CA SER A 263 0.48 -6.10 28.17
C SER A 263 -0.16 -5.49 26.92
N LYS A 264 -1.26 -6.08 26.43
CA LYS A 264 -2.01 -5.57 25.27
C LYS A 264 -2.56 -4.17 25.53
N LEU A 265 -3.12 -3.91 26.71
CA LEU A 265 -3.64 -2.59 27.06
C LEU A 265 -2.56 -1.52 27.12
N LEU A 266 -1.40 -1.84 27.71
CA LEU A 266 -0.24 -0.94 27.74
C LEU A 266 0.27 -0.64 26.33
N HIS A 267 0.37 -1.65 25.47
CA HIS A 267 0.78 -1.46 24.07
C HIS A 267 -0.19 -0.54 23.31
N CYS A 268 -1.50 -0.71 23.48
CA CYS A 268 -2.50 0.16 22.86
C CYS A 268 -2.31 1.62 23.29
N GLU A 269 -2.27 1.91 24.59
CA GLU A 269 -2.10 3.29 25.08
C GLU A 269 -0.79 3.92 24.61
N LEU A 270 0.32 3.20 24.76
CA LEU A 270 1.63 3.68 24.34
C LEU A 270 1.68 3.97 22.83
N SER A 271 0.97 3.18 22.02
CA SER A 271 0.96 3.35 20.56
C SER A 271 0.21 4.59 20.08
N ILE A 272 -0.84 4.99 20.80
CA ILE A 272 -1.76 6.05 20.40
C ILE A 272 -1.28 7.41 20.88
N ILE A 273 -0.68 7.47 22.07
CA ILE A 273 -0.33 8.73 22.70
C ILE A 273 1.08 9.16 22.25
N PRO A 274 1.23 10.35 21.64
CA PRO A 274 2.55 10.94 21.48
C PRO A 274 3.11 11.33 22.85
N PHE A 275 4.30 10.84 23.18
CA PHE A 275 4.90 11.05 24.50
C PHE A 275 6.05 12.04 24.40
N PHE A 276 5.76 13.32 24.60
CA PHE A 276 6.78 14.35 24.55
C PHE A 276 7.48 14.45 25.91
N GLN A 277 8.74 14.03 25.99
CA GLN A 277 9.58 14.39 27.14
C GLN A 277 9.68 15.92 27.18
N LYS A 278 9.67 16.53 28.38
CA LYS A 278 9.76 17.99 28.55
C LYS A 278 11.03 18.55 27.89
N THR A 279 10.94 18.90 26.61
CA THR A 279 11.91 19.74 25.91
C THR A 279 11.25 21.10 25.67
N THR A 280 11.89 22.11 26.26
CA THR A 280 11.63 23.55 26.25
C THR A 280 10.53 24.06 25.32
N LYS A 281 9.47 24.63 25.94
CA LYS A 281 8.32 25.37 25.38
C LYS A 281 8.59 26.41 24.25
N ALA A 282 9.84 26.67 23.88
CA ALA A 282 10.20 27.81 23.04
C ALA A 282 10.30 27.50 21.52
N GLN A 283 10.31 26.23 21.09
CA GLN A 283 10.65 25.88 19.70
C GLN A 283 9.50 25.33 18.83
N TYR A 284 8.31 25.13 19.39
CA TYR A 284 7.18 24.48 18.68
C TYR A 284 6.16 25.46 18.05
N ASN A 285 6.29 26.77 18.26
CA ASN A 285 5.34 27.77 17.76
C ASN A 285 5.73 28.32 16.37
N SER A 286 6.05 27.45 15.39
CA SER A 286 6.22 27.86 13.99
C SER A 286 5.05 27.35 13.14
N PRO A 287 4.41 28.20 12.32
CA PRO A 287 3.24 27.84 11.51
C PRO A 287 3.55 26.84 10.37
N ASP A 288 4.82 26.50 10.11
CA ASP A 288 5.22 25.56 9.04
C ASP A 288 5.37 24.11 9.52
N THR A 289 5.03 23.80 10.79
CA THR A 289 5.17 22.48 11.42
C THR A 289 3.86 21.67 11.41
N HIS A 290 3.14 21.63 10.30
CA HIS A 290 1.89 20.86 10.18
C HIS A 290 2.13 19.44 9.66
N ALA A 291 2.60 18.55 10.54
CA ALA A 291 2.41 17.09 10.38
C ALA A 291 2.44 16.32 11.71
N ALA A 292 2.75 16.98 12.83
CA ALA A 292 2.29 16.47 14.10
C ALA A 292 0.77 16.65 14.10
N VAL A 293 0.02 15.55 14.17
CA VAL A 293 -1.31 15.57 14.78
C VAL A 293 -1.05 15.95 16.25
N LEU A 294 -0.78 17.23 16.48
CA LEU A 294 -1.10 17.88 17.72
C LEU A 294 -2.62 17.79 17.76
N ILE A 295 -3.10 16.86 18.58
CA ILE A 295 -4.42 16.98 19.19
C ILE A 295 -4.31 18.24 20.05
N ASP A 296 -4.33 19.41 19.40
CA ASP A 296 -4.29 20.70 20.06
C ASP A 296 -5.51 20.72 20.97
N SER A 297 -5.25 20.74 22.28
CA SER A 297 -6.17 21.07 23.36
C SER A 297 -7.65 20.78 23.06
N ILE A 298 -8.00 19.53 22.74
CA ILE A 298 -9.40 19.15 22.63
C ILE A 298 -9.95 19.10 24.05
N SER A 299 -10.65 20.15 24.46
CA SER A 299 -11.32 20.17 25.75
C SER A 299 -12.49 19.18 25.69
N MET A 300 -12.33 18.02 26.34
CA MET A 300 -13.40 17.04 26.46
C MET A 300 -14.34 17.40 27.61
N ASN A 301 -15.65 17.45 27.32
CA ASN A 301 -16.66 17.62 28.36
C ASN A 301 -16.68 16.37 29.28
N SER A 302 -17.17 16.54 30.51
CA SER A 302 -17.49 15.40 31.38
C SER A 302 -18.40 14.41 30.65
N PHE A 303 -18.09 13.12 30.68
CA PHE A 303 -18.91 12.12 30.00
C PHE A 303 -20.28 11.97 30.66
N GLU A 304 -21.32 11.81 29.84
CA GLU A 304 -22.69 11.61 30.31
C GLU A 304 -23.12 10.15 30.12
N ALA A 305 -23.83 9.61 31.12
CA ALA A 305 -24.45 8.30 31.00
C ALA A 305 -25.76 8.42 30.22
N ILE A 306 -25.84 7.73 29.09
CA ILE A 306 -27.03 7.63 28.25
C ILE A 306 -27.63 6.24 28.42
N ILE A 307 -28.91 6.16 28.77
CA ILE A 307 -29.62 4.89 28.90
C ILE A 307 -30.20 4.52 27.54
N HIS A 308 -29.78 3.37 26.98
CA HIS A 308 -30.35 2.82 25.76
C HIS A 308 -30.59 1.31 25.94
N ASP A 309 -31.82 0.84 25.71
CA ASP A 309 -32.20 -0.59 25.69
C ASP A 309 -31.57 -1.45 26.82
N ARG A 310 -31.81 -1.05 28.07
CA ARG A 310 -31.40 -1.78 29.30
C ARG A 310 -29.90 -1.77 29.63
N HIS A 311 -29.05 -1.10 28.85
CA HIS A 311 -27.64 -0.89 29.19
C HIS A 311 -27.28 0.60 29.20
N ALA A 312 -26.52 1.03 30.21
CA ALA A 312 -25.96 2.37 30.24
C ALA A 312 -24.78 2.44 29.28
N LYS A 313 -24.85 3.37 28.31
CA LYS A 313 -23.73 3.76 27.45
C LYS A 313 -23.19 5.10 27.96
N TYR A 314 -21.94 5.41 27.63
CA TYR A 314 -21.27 6.61 28.11
C TYR A 314 -20.80 7.42 26.90
N LEU A 315 -21.26 8.67 26.79
CA LEU A 315 -20.92 9.58 25.70
C LEU A 315 -19.81 10.52 26.16
N VAL A 316 -18.73 10.55 25.41
CA VAL A 316 -17.69 11.58 25.49
C VAL A 316 -17.88 12.53 24.32
N SER A 317 -18.37 13.74 24.61
CA SER A 317 -18.59 14.79 23.63
C SER A 317 -17.47 15.84 23.66
N PHE A 318 -17.37 16.60 22.58
CA PHE A 318 -16.37 17.63 22.37
C PHE A 318 -16.96 19.02 22.64
N SER A 319 -16.15 19.95 23.15
CA SER A 319 -16.59 21.34 23.32
C SER A 319 -16.38 22.21 22.07
N GLU A 320 -15.56 21.76 21.11
CA GLU A 320 -15.23 22.46 19.86
C GLU A 320 -15.17 21.50 18.65
N ASP A 321 -15.27 22.06 17.44
CA ASP A 321 -15.16 21.32 16.18
C ASP A 321 -13.76 20.69 16.02
N ILE A 322 -13.71 19.37 15.83
CA ILE A 322 -12.46 18.64 15.67
C ILE A 322 -12.05 18.59 14.19
N ALA A 323 -10.79 18.93 13.91
CA ALA A 323 -10.21 18.72 12.58
C ALA A 323 -10.33 17.24 12.12
N VAL A 324 -10.68 17.01 10.85
CA VAL A 324 -10.88 15.67 10.26
C VAL A 324 -9.65 14.74 10.39
N SER A 325 -8.44 15.29 10.47
CA SER A 325 -7.22 14.51 10.71
C SER A 325 -7.14 13.93 12.13
N SER A 326 -7.72 14.62 13.12
CA SER A 326 -7.74 14.20 14.53
C SER A 326 -8.83 13.17 14.81
N THR A 327 -9.92 13.14 14.03
CA THR A 327 -11.01 12.16 14.20
C THR A 327 -10.58 10.73 13.89
N VAL A 328 -9.63 10.48 12.99
CA VAL A 328 -9.14 9.11 12.70
C VAL A 328 -8.37 8.52 13.89
N ALA A 329 -7.49 9.32 14.52
CA ALA A 329 -6.74 8.88 15.70
C ALA A 329 -7.66 8.64 16.90
N LEU A 330 -8.61 9.56 17.13
CA LEU A 330 -9.66 9.42 18.14
C LEU A 330 -10.54 8.20 17.88
N LEU A 331 -10.93 7.94 16.63
CA LEU A 331 -11.72 6.77 16.26
C LEU A 331 -10.97 5.47 16.51
N LYS A 332 -9.69 5.39 16.16
CA LYS A 332 -8.86 4.22 16.45
C LYS A 332 -8.75 3.98 17.96
N HIS A 333 -8.51 5.03 18.75
CA HIS A 333 -8.45 4.88 20.20
C HIS A 333 -9.79 4.46 20.79
N ALA A 334 -10.88 5.08 20.37
CA ALA A 334 -12.21 4.68 20.77
C ALA A 334 -12.47 3.21 20.43
N GLN A 335 -12.12 2.75 19.23
CA GLN A 335 -12.24 1.35 18.82
C GLN A 335 -11.38 0.41 19.68
N CYS A 336 -10.15 0.79 20.04
CA CYS A 336 -9.32 0.03 20.99
C CYS A 336 -9.99 -0.09 22.36
N LEU A 337 -10.80 0.89 22.75
CA LEU A 337 -11.60 0.92 23.97
C LEU A 337 -13.04 0.44 23.76
N ARG A 338 -13.31 -0.28 22.65
CA ARG A 338 -14.64 -0.82 22.30
C ARG A 338 -15.73 0.25 22.20
N GLY A 339 -15.32 1.48 21.99
CA GLY A 339 -16.14 2.63 21.69
C GLY A 339 -16.32 2.82 20.19
N SER A 340 -17.28 3.65 19.84
CA SER A 340 -17.62 4.00 18.46
C SER A 340 -18.00 5.47 18.38
N TYR A 341 -17.74 6.09 17.24
CA TYR A 341 -18.27 7.43 16.98
C TYR A 341 -19.75 7.35 16.62
N SER A 342 -20.55 8.30 17.11
CA SER A 342 -21.96 8.41 16.77
C SER A 342 -22.24 9.78 16.17
N ASP A 343 -22.52 9.81 14.86
CA ASP A 343 -22.90 11.04 14.15
C ASP A 343 -24.14 11.70 14.76
N GLN A 344 -25.10 10.88 15.24
CA GLN A 344 -26.33 11.36 15.86
C GLN A 344 -26.15 12.02 17.23
N LYS A 345 -25.06 11.69 17.92
CA LYS A 345 -24.75 12.19 19.27
C LYS A 345 -23.53 13.10 19.28
N GLU A 346 -22.93 13.34 18.12
CA GLU A 346 -21.75 14.17 17.91
C GLU A 346 -20.63 13.86 18.93
N GLY A 347 -20.31 12.57 19.09
CA GLY A 347 -19.32 12.14 20.08
C GLY A 347 -19.03 10.64 20.10
N PHE A 348 -18.14 10.24 21.01
CA PHE A 348 -17.72 8.84 21.17
C PHE A 348 -18.52 8.14 22.24
N VAL A 349 -19.09 6.99 21.89
CA VAL A 349 -19.97 6.20 22.73
C VAL A 349 -19.24 4.93 23.18
N PHE A 350 -19.20 4.70 24.48
CA PHE A 350 -18.58 3.55 25.13
C PHE A 350 -19.61 2.73 25.89
N ASN A 351 -19.38 1.41 25.98
CA ASN A 351 -20.22 0.51 26.75
C ASN A 351 -19.87 0.49 28.25
N LEU A 352 -18.66 0.93 28.61
CA LEU A 352 -18.17 0.96 29.99
C LEU A 352 -17.81 2.39 30.42
N LYS A 353 -18.19 2.74 31.66
CA LYS A 353 -17.86 4.04 32.27
C LYS A 353 -16.36 4.30 32.28
N LYS A 354 -15.60 3.25 32.63
CA LYS A 354 -14.14 3.29 32.75
C LYS A 354 -13.47 3.48 31.39
N ASP A 355 -14.04 2.94 30.30
CA ASP A 355 -13.52 3.14 28.95
C ASP A 355 -13.77 4.58 28.46
N ALA A 356 -14.94 5.14 28.74
CA ALA A 356 -15.20 6.57 28.50
C ALA A 356 -14.29 7.49 29.33
N GLN A 357 -14.07 7.16 30.61
CA GLN A 357 -13.12 7.87 31.48
C GLN A 357 -11.70 7.79 30.94
N ARG A 358 -11.27 6.61 30.47
CA ARG A 358 -9.96 6.39 29.88
C ARG A 358 -9.78 7.20 28.61
N PHE A 359 -10.74 7.14 27.71
CA PHE A 359 -10.74 7.95 26.50
C PHE A 359 -10.66 9.44 26.83
N GLN A 360 -11.44 9.92 27.80
CA GLN A 360 -11.42 11.31 28.23
C GLN A 360 -10.07 11.72 28.82
N LEU A 361 -9.52 10.98 29.79
CA LEU A 361 -8.26 11.29 30.47
C LEU A 361 -7.07 11.32 29.52
N THR A 362 -7.08 10.50 28.47
CA THR A 362 -6.01 10.49 27.46
C THR A 362 -5.97 11.78 26.64
N TYR A 363 -7.10 12.47 26.50
CA TYR A 363 -7.24 13.68 25.67
C TYR A 363 -7.63 14.95 26.46
N SER A 364 -7.63 14.88 27.80
CA SER A 364 -7.79 16.02 28.72
C SER A 364 -6.44 16.57 29.14
#